data_AF-A0A845UG43-F1
#
_entry.id   AF-A0A845UG43-F1
#
_cell.length_a   1.000
_cell.length_b   1.000
_cell.length_c   1.000
_cell.angle_alpha   90.00
_cell.angle_beta   90.00
_cell.angle_gamma   90.00
#
_symmetry.space_group_name_H-M   'P 1'
#
loop_
_entity.id
_entity.type
_entity.pdbx_description
1 polymer ?
#
loop_
_entity_poly.entity_id
_entity_poly.type
_entity_poly.pdbx_seq_one_letter_code
_entity_poly.pdbx_strand_id
1 'polypeptide(L)'
;MKIQDLYPEEDLDDEIELLFSELSDDALEFEFEVRSLTHAQTARALTPIGDLTVAEAMHSLADADQWEIICHKQENFDAQRVIVMRGESVIDGNHHLMAAHLSGRGVNYIQLEDVPEPALKP
;
A
#
# COMPACT_ATOMS: atom_id res chain seq x y z
N MET A 1 10.34 -3.64 10.83
CA MET A 1 10.73 -2.87 9.63
C MET A 1 10.27 -1.46 9.85
N LYS A 2 11.12 -0.46 9.62
CA LYS A 2 10.71 0.94 9.70
C LYS A 2 10.14 1.39 8.37
N ILE A 3 9.28 2.41 8.37
CA ILE A 3 8.74 2.93 7.12
C ILE A 3 9.79 3.60 6.24
N GLN A 4 10.84 4.14 6.86
CA GLN A 4 12.04 4.65 6.20
C GLN A 4 12.86 3.56 5.47
N ASP A 5 12.61 2.27 5.74
CA ASP A 5 13.20 1.18 4.97
C ASP A 5 12.49 0.99 3.60
N LEU A 6 11.27 1.53 3.45
CA LEU A 6 10.41 1.35 2.27
C LEU A 6 10.44 2.53 1.31
N TYR A 7 10.65 3.74 1.84
CA TYR A 7 10.61 4.99 1.09
C TYR A 7 11.83 5.83 1.41
N PRO A 8 12.38 6.56 0.43
CA PRO A 8 13.36 7.60 0.72
C PRO A 8 12.69 8.72 1.54
N GLU A 9 13.50 9.43 2.33
CA GLU A 9 13.04 10.53 3.20
C GLU A 9 12.25 11.60 2.43
N GLU A 10 12.65 11.89 1.19
CA GLU A 10 11.97 12.87 0.32
C GLU A 10 10.53 12.51 -0.02
N ASP A 11 10.20 11.22 -0.18
CA ASP A 11 8.83 10.76 -0.44
C ASP A 11 7.99 10.79 0.85
N LEU A 12 8.63 10.62 2.00
CA LEU A 12 7.98 10.64 3.31
C LEU A 12 7.69 12.05 3.83
N ASP A 13 8.27 13.08 3.20
CA ASP A 13 8.08 14.50 3.49
C ASP A 13 7.24 15.23 2.41
N ASP A 14 6.75 14.52 1.39
CA ASP A 14 5.93 15.11 0.34
C ASP A 14 4.46 15.26 0.79
N GLU A 15 4.02 16.50 1.04
CA GLU A 15 2.65 16.83 1.46
C GLU A 15 1.56 16.39 0.46
N ILE A 16 1.92 16.08 -0.79
CA ILE A 16 0.99 15.60 -1.81
C ILE A 16 0.73 14.10 -1.67
N GLU A 17 1.67 13.35 -1.11
CA GLU A 17 1.54 11.90 -0.91
C GLU A 17 0.54 11.61 0.21
N LEU A 18 -0.41 10.71 -0.06
CA LEU A 18 -1.38 10.31 0.95
C LEU A 18 -0.68 9.73 2.19
N LEU A 19 0.44 9.02 1.99
CA LEU A 19 1.22 8.45 3.06
C LEU A 19 1.73 9.51 4.04
N PHE A 20 2.22 10.66 3.55
CA PHE A 20 2.65 11.78 4.39
C PHE A 20 1.54 12.24 5.35
N SER A 21 0.31 12.31 4.85
CA SER A 21 -0.84 12.77 5.63
C SER A 21 -1.25 11.81 6.75
N GLU A 22 -0.79 10.56 6.71
CA GLU A 22 -1.12 9.52 7.69
C GLU A 22 -0.01 9.34 8.74
N LEU A 23 1.25 9.67 8.41
CA LEU A 23 2.40 9.42 9.28
C LEU A 23 2.65 10.58 10.27
N SER A 24 2.93 10.21 11.52
CA SER A 24 3.58 11.09 12.51
C SER A 24 5.07 10.74 12.66
N ASP A 25 5.82 11.59 13.34
CA ASP A 25 7.23 11.34 13.69
C ASP A 25 7.41 10.00 14.46
N ASP A 26 6.45 9.64 15.32
CA ASP A 26 6.49 8.38 16.07
C ASP A 26 6.32 7.16 15.14
N ALA A 27 5.54 7.30 14.06
CA ALA A 27 5.37 6.25 13.06
C ALA A 27 6.64 6.05 12.21
N LEU A 28 7.46 7.08 12.02
CA LEU A 28 8.73 6.98 11.29
C LEU A 28 9.74 6.08 12.03
N GLU A 29 9.74 6.15 13.36
CA GLU A 29 10.66 5.40 14.22
C GLU A 29 10.12 4.02 14.64
N PHE A 30 8.84 3.74 14.40
CA PHE A 30 8.19 2.50 14.81
C PHE A 30 8.67 1.29 14.01
N GLU A 31 8.90 0.16 14.70
CA GLU A 31 9.20 -1.11 14.06
C GLU A 31 7.91 -1.89 13.73
N PHE A 32 7.45 -1.77 12.49
CA PHE A 32 6.31 -2.52 11.99
C PHE A 32 6.60 -4.01 11.83
N GLU A 33 5.58 -4.83 12.12
CA GLU A 33 5.54 -6.23 11.75
C GLU A 33 5.15 -6.36 10.27
N VAL A 34 5.95 -7.07 9.48
CA VAL A 34 5.60 -7.39 8.10
C VAL A 34 4.71 -8.62 8.08
N ARG A 35 3.50 -8.45 7.56
CA ARG A 35 2.49 -9.50 7.41
C ARG A 35 2.29 -9.81 5.93
N SER A 36 1.57 -10.87 5.59
CA SER A 36 1.27 -11.22 4.20
C SER A 36 -0.23 -11.34 3.96
N LEU A 37 -0.70 -10.74 2.88
CA LEU A 37 -2.02 -11.00 2.31
C LEU A 37 -1.93 -12.19 1.36
N THR A 38 -2.90 -13.10 1.48
CA THR A 38 -3.15 -14.13 0.47
C THR A 38 -3.78 -13.51 -0.78
N HIS A 39 -3.73 -14.20 -1.91
CA HIS A 39 -4.43 -13.78 -3.14
C HIS A 39 -5.94 -13.51 -2.92
N ALA A 40 -6.60 -14.31 -2.07
CA ALA A 40 -8.01 -14.11 -1.77
C ALA A 40 -8.26 -12.80 -0.99
N GLN A 41 -7.30 -12.35 -0.19
CA GLN A 41 -7.40 -11.10 0.56
C GLN A 41 -7.03 -9.90 -0.30
N THR A 42 -6.07 -10.01 -1.23
CA THR A 42 -5.73 -8.90 -2.14
C THR A 42 -6.92 -8.48 -2.99
N ALA A 43 -7.78 -9.42 -3.39
CA ALA A 43 -9.03 -9.15 -4.12
C ALA A 43 -10.07 -8.33 -3.32
N ARG A 44 -9.90 -8.19 -2.00
CA ARG A 44 -10.85 -7.51 -1.09
C ARG A 44 -10.30 -6.23 -0.49
N ALA A 45 -9.03 -5.91 -0.75
CA ALA A 45 -8.42 -4.70 -0.21
C ALA A 45 -9.10 -3.46 -0.81
N LEU A 46 -9.46 -2.52 0.06
CA LEU A 46 -10.18 -1.31 -0.30
C LEU A 46 -9.23 -0.21 -0.76
N THR A 47 -9.74 0.73 -1.56
CA THR A 47 -9.07 2.01 -1.78
C THR A 47 -9.03 2.81 -0.47
N PRO A 48 -8.19 3.86 -0.36
CA PRO A 48 -8.20 4.75 0.82
C PRO A 48 -9.59 5.34 1.14
N ILE A 49 -10.41 5.58 0.12
CA ILE A 49 -11.76 6.14 0.27
C ILE A 49 -12.72 5.11 0.89
N GLY A 50 -12.43 3.80 0.76
CA GLY A 50 -13.17 2.72 1.41
C GLY A 50 -14.47 2.30 0.72
N ASP A 51 -14.78 2.86 -0.45
CA ASP A 51 -16.01 2.64 -1.21
C ASP A 51 -15.90 1.54 -2.26
N LEU A 52 -14.69 1.31 -2.78
CA LEU A 52 -14.38 0.30 -3.79
C LEU A 52 -13.17 -0.53 -3.37
N THR A 53 -13.09 -1.76 -3.86
CA THR A 53 -11.83 -2.48 -3.85
C THR A 53 -10.83 -1.84 -4.81
N VAL A 54 -9.53 -2.00 -4.55
CA VAL A 54 -8.48 -1.54 -5.46
C VAL A 54 -8.66 -2.13 -6.86
N ALA A 55 -9.06 -3.40 -6.96
CA ALA A 55 -9.31 -4.06 -8.24
C ALA A 55 -10.48 -3.41 -9.01
N GLU A 56 -11.61 -3.13 -8.34
CA GLU A 56 -12.76 -2.46 -8.95
C GLU A 56 -12.42 -1.04 -9.41
N ALA A 57 -11.70 -0.29 -8.57
CA ALA A 57 -11.27 1.07 -8.89
C ALA A 57 -10.32 1.07 -10.10
N MET A 58 -9.31 0.21 -10.13
CA MET A 58 -8.36 0.13 -11.24
C MET A 58 -9.03 -0.31 -12.55
N HIS A 59 -9.93 -1.28 -12.50
CA HIS A 59 -10.67 -1.68 -13.69
C HIS A 59 -11.59 -0.59 -14.26
N SER A 60 -12.14 0.25 -13.39
CA SER A 60 -13.14 1.25 -13.80
C SER A 60 -12.55 2.62 -14.14
N LEU A 61 -11.42 2.98 -13.49
CA LEU A 61 -10.92 4.36 -13.46
C LEU A 61 -9.46 4.50 -13.92
N ALA A 62 -8.67 3.42 -13.97
CA ALA A 62 -7.27 3.54 -14.38
C ALA A 62 -7.14 3.87 -15.87
N ASP A 63 -6.30 4.85 -16.17
CA ASP A 63 -5.93 5.19 -17.55
C ASP A 63 -4.87 4.22 -18.11
N ALA A 64 -4.48 4.46 -19.37
CA ALA A 64 -3.51 3.61 -20.06
C ALA A 64 -2.14 3.58 -19.38
N ASP A 65 -1.69 4.70 -18.82
CA ASP A 65 -0.36 4.82 -18.19
C ASP A 65 -0.34 4.02 -16.87
N GLN A 66 -1.42 4.09 -16.09
CA GLN A 66 -1.60 3.27 -14.89
C GLN A 66 -1.60 1.77 -15.23
N TRP A 67 -2.27 1.37 -16.32
CA TRP A 67 -2.27 -0.01 -16.79
C TRP A 67 -0.89 -0.48 -17.26
N GLU A 68 -0.12 0.38 -17.92
CA GLU A 68 1.26 0.08 -18.31
C GLU A 68 2.14 -0.20 -17.08
N ILE A 69 2.02 0.62 -16.04
CA ILE A 69 2.73 0.42 -14.76
C ILE A 69 2.34 -0.92 -14.12
N ILE A 70 1.04 -1.25 -14.09
CA ILE A 70 0.55 -2.51 -13.53
C ILE A 70 1.11 -3.71 -14.30
N CYS A 71 1.03 -3.69 -15.64
CA CYS A 71 1.57 -4.75 -16.49
C CYS A 71 3.08 -4.92 -16.27
N HIS A 72 3.83 -3.81 -16.23
CA HIS A 72 5.26 -3.86 -15.96
C HIS A 72 5.57 -4.49 -14.59
N LYS A 73 4.84 -4.10 -13.55
CA LYS A 73 4.97 -4.69 -12.20
C LYS A 73 4.51 -6.14 -12.15
N GLN A 74 3.58 -6.55 -13.00
CA GLN A 74 3.14 -7.94 -13.11
C GLN A 74 4.24 -8.84 -13.68
N GLU A 75 4.89 -8.39 -14.75
CA GLU A 75 6.01 -9.09 -15.38
C GLU A 75 7.25 -9.13 -14.48
N ASN A 76 7.49 -8.05 -13.73
CA ASN A 76 8.64 -7.86 -12.84
C ASN A 76 8.22 -7.91 -11.37
N PHE A 77 7.37 -8.88 -11.02
CA PHE A 77 6.76 -8.94 -9.70
C PHE A 77 7.80 -9.10 -8.57
N ASP A 78 7.91 -8.09 -7.73
CA ASP A 78 8.73 -8.10 -6.52
C ASP A 78 7.97 -8.72 -5.33
N ALA A 79 8.29 -9.96 -4.98
CA ALA A 79 7.67 -10.65 -3.84
C ALA A 79 8.12 -10.13 -2.47
N GLN A 80 9.13 -9.26 -2.41
CA GLN A 80 9.58 -8.63 -1.16
C GLN A 80 8.96 -7.25 -0.96
N ARG A 81 8.32 -6.67 -1.98
CA ARG A 81 7.64 -5.38 -1.85
C ARG A 81 6.58 -5.46 -0.75
N VAL A 82 6.62 -4.46 0.12
CA VAL A 82 5.67 -4.24 1.19
C VAL A 82 4.74 -3.10 0.79
N ILE A 83 3.44 -3.27 0.97
CA ILE A 83 2.42 -2.23 0.80
C ILE A 83 2.01 -1.68 2.17
N VAL A 84 1.43 -0.49 2.20
CA VAL A 84 1.00 0.16 3.43
C VAL A 84 -0.52 0.12 3.54
N MET A 85 -1.04 -0.36 4.67
CA MET A 85 -2.48 -0.48 4.90
C MET A 85 -2.92 0.21 6.19
N ARG A 86 -4.19 0.62 6.21
CA ARG A 86 -4.94 1.06 7.38
C ARG A 86 -6.28 0.34 7.40
N GLY A 87 -6.48 -0.56 8.36
CA GLY A 87 -7.61 -1.49 8.35
C GLY A 87 -7.58 -2.37 7.10
N GLU A 88 -8.64 -2.27 6.29
CA GLU A 88 -8.75 -2.97 5.00
C GLU A 88 -8.31 -2.12 3.80
N SER A 89 -8.01 -0.84 4.01
CA SER A 89 -7.68 0.12 2.97
C SER A 89 -6.18 0.16 2.65
N VAL A 90 -5.85 0.24 1.38
CA VAL A 90 -4.47 0.38 0.88
C VAL A 90 -4.12 1.85 0.80
N ILE A 91 -3.21 2.32 1.65
CA ILE A 91 -2.74 3.70 1.67
C ILE A 91 -1.70 3.92 0.56
N ASP A 92 -0.74 2.99 0.45
CA ASP A 92 0.22 2.97 -0.66
C ASP A 92 0.47 1.54 -1.17
N GLY A 93 0.80 1.43 -2.46
CA GLY A 93 1.13 0.17 -3.12
C GLY A 93 0.04 -0.39 -4.03
N ASN A 94 -0.96 0.42 -4.40
CA ASN A 94 -2.13 0.02 -5.20
C ASN A 94 -1.77 -0.76 -6.48
N HIS A 95 -0.82 -0.27 -7.30
CA HIS A 95 -0.42 -0.98 -8.53
C HIS A 95 0.24 -2.32 -8.25
N HIS A 96 1.02 -2.41 -7.17
CA HIS A 96 1.71 -3.65 -6.83
C HIS A 96 0.73 -4.68 -6.28
N LEU A 97 -0.24 -4.26 -5.46
CA LEU A 97 -1.35 -5.12 -5.04
C LEU A 97 -2.19 -5.58 -6.24
N MET A 98 -2.45 -4.70 -7.21
CA MET A 98 -3.17 -5.05 -8.42
C MET A 98 -2.40 -6.06 -9.28
N ALA A 99 -1.09 -5.88 -9.44
CA ALA A 99 -0.21 -6.84 -10.11
C ALA A 99 -0.22 -8.21 -9.40
N ALA A 100 -0.21 -8.23 -8.05
CA ALA A 100 -0.33 -9.45 -7.27
C ALA A 100 -1.67 -10.14 -7.52
N HIS A 101 -2.76 -9.38 -7.50
CA HIS A 101 -4.11 -9.85 -7.75
C HIS A 101 -4.22 -10.52 -9.13
N LEU A 102 -3.80 -9.84 -10.20
CA LEU A 102 -3.87 -10.35 -11.57
C LEU A 102 -3.01 -11.60 -11.79
N SER A 103 -1.92 -11.75 -11.05
CA SER A 103 -1.03 -12.90 -11.11
C SER A 103 -1.37 -14.04 -10.15
N GLY A 104 -2.46 -13.94 -9.38
CA GLY A 104 -2.84 -14.98 -8.42
C GLY A 104 -1.89 -15.08 -7.21
N ARG A 105 -1.17 -14.00 -6.88
CA ARG A 105 -0.12 -13.96 -5.84
C ARG A 105 -0.58 -13.21 -4.60
N GLY A 106 0.10 -13.48 -3.48
CA GLY A 106 0.03 -12.68 -2.27
C GLY A 106 1.00 -11.50 -2.31
N VAL A 107 0.90 -10.62 -1.32
CA VAL A 107 1.75 -9.44 -1.14
C VAL A 107 2.02 -9.21 0.34
N ASN A 108 3.18 -8.65 0.68
CA ASN A 108 3.51 -8.29 2.04
C ASN A 108 2.96 -6.90 2.38
N TYR A 109 2.61 -6.66 3.64
CA TYR A 109 2.11 -5.37 4.08
C TYR A 109 2.51 -5.04 5.53
N ILE A 110 2.42 -3.76 5.87
CA ILE A 110 2.45 -3.25 7.24
C ILE A 110 1.11 -2.55 7.55
N GLN A 111 0.75 -2.48 8.84
CA GLN A 111 -0.47 -1.85 9.31
C GLN A 111 -0.15 -0.57 10.09
N LEU A 112 -0.64 0.58 9.63
CA LEU A 112 -0.46 1.86 10.30
C LEU A 112 -1.10 1.90 11.70
N GLU A 113 -2.19 1.16 11.92
CA GLU A 113 -2.86 1.06 13.23
C GLU A 113 -2.04 0.25 14.26
N ASP A 114 -0.95 -0.41 13.86
CA ASP A 114 -0.05 -1.05 14.81
C ASP A 114 0.75 -0.01 15.62
N VAL A 115 0.86 1.23 15.14
CA VAL A 115 1.59 2.30 15.84
C VAL A 115 0.76 2.82 17.04
N PRO A 116 1.32 2.88 18.26
CA PRO A 116 0.58 3.33 19.45
C PRO A 116 0.14 4.80 19.37
N GLU A 117 -1.09 5.11 19.80
CA GLU A 117 -1.58 6.48 19.84
C GLU A 117 -0.68 7.41 20.68
N PRO A 118 -0.50 8.69 20.28
CA PRO A 118 -1.19 9.41 19.19
C PRO A 118 -0.44 9.40 17.85
N ALA A 119 0.28 8.32 17.53
CA ALA A 119 1.21 8.30 16.41
C ALA A 119 0.59 8.29 14.99
N LEU A 120 -0.72 8.47 14.85
CA LEU A 120 -1.36 8.70 13.55
C LEU A 120 -1.93 10.11 13.55
N LYS A 121 -1.77 10.82 12.43
CA LYS A 121 -2.43 12.11 12.24
C LYS A 121 -3.96 11.88 12.31
N PRO A 122 -4.71 12.79 12.96
CA PRO A 122 -6.14 12.63 13.20
C PRO A 122 -6.98 12.57 11.92
#